data_AF-A0A7W6FIJ2-F1
#
_entry.id   AF-A0A7W6FIJ2-F1
#
_cell.length_a   1.000
_cell.length_b   1.000
_cell.length_c   1.000
_cell.angle_alpha   90.00
_cell.angle_beta   90.00
_cell.angle_gamma   90.00
#
_symmetry.space_group_name_H-M   'P 1'
#
loop_
_entity.id
_entity.type
_entity.pdbx_description
1 polymer ?
#
loop_
_entity_poly.entity_id
_entity_poly.type
_entity_poly.pdbx_seq_one_letter_code
_entity_poly.pdbx_strand_id
1 'polypeptide(L)'
;MHLTATRPAEPASRSMARDHPQGRTMTNAPENEALFNITGHFVQELKTVLESERIVEGTDYENSAFDEKRRVEGLHLLRFHKTATAAQATQIWEKHTTARSHR
;
A
#
# COMPACT_ATOMS: atom_id res chain seq x y z
N MET A 1 57.00 -16.65 19.10
CA MET A 1 55.85 -16.55 18.17
C MET A 1 55.43 -15.08 18.15
N HIS A 2 55.81 -14.34 17.10
CA HIS A 2 54.96 -13.45 16.27
C HIS A 2 53.71 -12.81 16.95
N LEU A 3 53.38 -11.51 16.87
CA LEU A 3 53.66 -10.46 15.88
C LEU A 3 53.31 -9.06 16.44
N THR A 4 53.97 -8.08 15.82
CA THR A 4 53.91 -6.63 15.93
C THR A 4 52.50 -6.03 15.85
N ALA A 5 52.27 -5.02 16.69
CA ALA A 5 51.18 -4.06 16.56
C ALA A 5 51.41 -3.10 15.39
N THR A 6 50.39 -2.78 14.60
CA THR A 6 50.25 -1.49 13.90
C THR A 6 48.76 -1.21 13.63
N ARG A 7 48.23 -0.16 14.25
CA ARG A 7 47.05 0.63 13.83
C ARG A 7 47.58 2.04 13.51
N PRO A 8 46.82 2.98 12.92
CA PRO A 8 45.84 2.92 11.81
C PRO A 8 46.06 4.08 10.78
N ALA A 9 45.35 4.06 9.64
CA ALA A 9 44.93 5.28 8.91
C ALA A 9 43.77 4.98 7.94
N GLU A 10 42.64 5.64 8.16
CA GLU A 10 41.44 5.80 7.29
C GLU A 10 41.73 6.68 6.05
N PRO A 11 40.78 6.98 5.13
CA PRO A 11 39.58 6.26 4.68
C PRO A 11 39.53 6.12 3.13
N ALA A 12 38.75 5.18 2.60
CA ALA A 12 38.37 5.18 1.18
C ALA A 12 36.88 4.86 1.02
N SER A 13 36.07 5.91 0.93
CA SER A 13 34.69 5.85 0.48
C SER A 13 34.61 5.28 -0.93
N ARG A 14 34.00 4.11 -1.11
CA ARG A 14 33.29 3.80 -2.36
C ARG A 14 32.14 2.82 -2.09
N SER A 15 30.96 3.36 -2.32
CA SER A 15 29.64 2.76 -2.20
C SER A 15 29.42 1.49 -3.04
N MET A 16 28.33 0.80 -2.71
CA MET A 16 27.61 -0.27 -3.43
C MET A 16 28.13 -1.66 -3.08
N ALA A 17 27.35 -2.62 -2.57
CA ALA A 17 25.92 -2.81 -2.60
C ALA A 17 25.49 -3.44 -1.26
N ARG A 18 24.56 -2.81 -0.55
CA ARG A 18 23.84 -3.51 0.52
C ARG A 18 22.77 -4.36 -0.16
N ASP A 19 23.11 -5.63 -0.31
CA ASP A 19 22.16 -6.72 -0.23
C ASP A 19 21.17 -6.43 0.91
N HIS A 20 19.87 -6.37 0.61
CA HIS A 20 18.83 -6.96 1.46
C HIS A 20 17.60 -7.31 0.59
N PRO A 21 17.05 -8.54 0.74
CA PRO A 21 15.93 -9.06 -0.01
C PRO A 21 14.60 -8.72 0.68
N GLN A 22 13.61 -8.20 -0.05
CA GLN A 22 12.23 -8.19 0.43
C GLN A 22 11.27 -8.51 -0.72
N GLY A 23 10.58 -9.64 -0.56
CA GLY A 23 9.71 -10.22 -1.56
C GLY A 23 8.46 -9.40 -1.86
N ARG A 24 7.92 -9.64 -3.06
CA ARG A 24 6.49 -9.56 -3.38
C ARG A 24 6.27 -10.22 -4.73
N THR A 25 6.26 -11.55 -4.75
CA THR A 25 5.26 -12.22 -5.58
C THR A 25 3.94 -12.11 -4.84
N MET A 26 3.09 -11.16 -5.23
CA MET A 26 1.66 -11.20 -4.90
C MET A 26 0.93 -10.41 -5.99
N THR A 27 0.52 -11.15 -7.02
CA THR A 27 -0.55 -10.87 -7.99
C THR A 27 -0.55 -9.48 -8.62
N ASN A 28 -0.29 -9.42 -9.93
CA ASN A 28 -0.48 -8.26 -10.83
C ASN A 28 -1.89 -7.64 -10.71
N ALA A 29 -2.17 -6.93 -9.63
CA ALA A 29 -3.08 -5.82 -9.66
C ALA A 29 -2.25 -4.63 -10.18
N PRO A 30 -2.64 -3.96 -11.27
CA PRO A 30 -2.04 -2.70 -11.67
C PRO A 30 -1.72 -1.81 -10.47
N GLU A 31 -0.58 -1.12 -10.46
CA GLU A 31 -0.16 -0.25 -9.35
C GLU A 31 -1.19 0.86 -9.02
N ASN A 32 -2.12 1.09 -9.94
CA ASN A 32 -3.22 2.02 -9.80
C ASN A 32 -4.50 1.36 -9.24
N GLU A 33 -4.46 0.11 -8.77
CA GLU A 33 -5.57 -0.60 -8.15
C GLU A 33 -5.32 -0.76 -6.65
N ALA A 34 -6.37 -0.53 -5.85
CA ALA A 34 -6.33 -0.80 -4.42
C ALA A 34 -7.44 -1.77 -4.03
N LEU A 35 -7.05 -2.82 -3.30
CA LEU A 35 -7.94 -3.85 -2.81
C LEU A 35 -8.24 -3.59 -1.33
N PHE A 36 -9.51 -3.41 -1.00
CA PHE A 36 -9.99 -3.13 0.33
C PHE A 36 -10.68 -4.38 0.89
N ASN A 37 -10.28 -4.82 2.08
CA ASN A 37 -10.95 -5.91 2.79
C ASN A 37 -12.17 -5.37 3.53
N ILE A 38 -13.28 -5.21 2.81
CA ILE A 38 -14.52 -4.63 3.30
C ILE A 38 -15.73 -5.47 2.87
N THR A 39 -16.56 -5.85 3.85
CA THR A 39 -17.86 -6.47 3.55
C THR A 39 -18.79 -5.43 2.91
N GLY A 40 -19.74 -5.87 2.07
CA GLY A 40 -20.54 -4.99 1.20
C GLY A 40 -21.22 -3.78 1.86
N HIS A 41 -21.48 -3.81 3.17
CA HIS A 41 -22.05 -2.67 3.90
C HIS A 41 -21.05 -1.52 4.16
N PHE A 42 -19.75 -1.81 4.20
CA PHE A 42 -18.69 -0.80 4.37
C PHE A 42 -18.26 -0.15 3.05
N VAL A 43 -18.80 -0.58 1.91
CA VAL A 43 -18.50 0.05 0.61
C VAL A 43 -18.97 1.50 0.58
N GLN A 44 -20.16 1.78 1.11
CA GLN A 44 -20.66 3.15 1.18
C GLN A 44 -19.83 4.01 2.14
N GLU A 45 -19.39 3.43 3.26
CA GLU A 45 -18.52 4.11 4.22
C GLU A 45 -17.15 4.43 3.60
N LEU A 46 -16.54 3.47 2.89
CA LEU A 46 -15.30 3.68 2.14
C LEU A 46 -15.46 4.85 1.17
N LYS A 47 -16.53 4.89 0.37
CA LYS A 47 -16.77 5.99 -0.58
C LYS A 47 -16.87 7.35 0.12
N THR A 48 -17.62 7.43 1.23
CA THR A 48 -17.74 8.67 2.02
C THR A 48 -16.40 9.12 2.61
N VAL A 49 -15.59 8.17 3.09
CA VAL A 49 -14.26 8.46 3.65
C VAL A 49 -13.31 8.97 2.56
N LEU A 50 -13.32 8.36 1.38
CA LEU A 50 -12.52 8.81 0.24
C LEU A 50 -12.95 10.19 -0.26
N GLU A 51 -14.25 10.45 -0.36
CA GLU A 51 -14.79 11.74 -0.77
C GLU A 51 -14.41 12.86 0.20
N SER A 52 -14.40 12.57 1.51
CA SER A 52 -13.97 13.52 2.55
C SER A 52 -12.52 13.97 2.37
N GLU A 53 -11.67 13.08 1.84
CA GLU A 53 -10.26 13.35 1.54
C GLU A 53 -10.04 13.80 0.07
N ARG A 54 -11.13 14.19 -0.62
CA ARG A 54 -11.15 14.70 -2.01
C ARG A 54 -10.72 13.66 -3.07
N ILE A 55 -10.94 12.38 -2.80
CA ILE A 55 -10.77 11.30 -3.78
C ILE A 55 -12.16 10.92 -4.30
N VAL A 56 -12.48 11.32 -5.53
CA VAL A 56 -13.87 11.25 -6.07
C VAL A 56 -14.04 10.13 -7.08
N GLU A 57 -15.13 9.37 -6.97
CA GLU A 57 -15.50 8.32 -7.94
C GLU A 57 -15.82 8.93 -9.31
N GLY A 58 -15.32 8.32 -10.40
CA GLY A 58 -15.42 8.80 -11.77
C GLY A 58 -14.43 9.91 -12.14
N THR A 59 -13.72 10.50 -11.17
CA THR A 59 -12.68 11.52 -11.42
C THR A 59 -11.29 11.03 -11.05
N ASP A 60 -11.15 10.42 -9.87
CA ASP A 60 -9.89 9.92 -9.33
C ASP A 60 -9.79 8.39 -9.40
N TYR A 61 -10.93 7.71 -9.37
CA TYR A 61 -11.02 6.26 -9.49
C TYR A 61 -12.35 5.80 -10.05
N GLU A 62 -12.34 4.61 -10.65
CA GLU A 62 -13.52 3.88 -11.07
C GLU A 62 -13.73 2.68 -10.15
N ASN A 63 -14.99 2.37 -9.87
CA ASN A 63 -15.35 1.14 -9.19
C ASN A 63 -15.06 -0.03 -10.14
N SER A 64 -14.23 -0.98 -9.71
CA SER A 64 -13.93 -2.13 -10.57
C SER A 64 -15.19 -2.94 -10.84
N ALA A 65 -15.22 -3.60 -12.00
CA ALA A 65 -16.31 -4.51 -12.35
C ALA A 65 -16.59 -5.49 -11.21
N PHE A 66 -17.87 -5.70 -10.94
CA PHE A 66 -18.36 -6.61 -9.92
C PHE A 66 -17.76 -8.01 -10.13
N ASP A 67 -17.05 -8.50 -9.12
CA ASP A 67 -16.44 -9.83 -9.11
C ASP A 67 -17.07 -10.63 -7.96
N GLU A 68 -17.84 -11.65 -8.31
CA GLU A 68 -18.59 -12.46 -7.33
C GLU A 68 -17.66 -13.14 -6.33
N LYS A 69 -16.50 -13.64 -6.79
CA LYS A 69 -15.53 -14.29 -5.92
C LYS A 69 -14.97 -13.31 -4.90
N ARG A 70 -14.56 -12.11 -5.34
CA ARG A 70 -14.10 -11.05 -4.42
C ARG A 70 -15.18 -10.62 -3.45
N ARG A 71 -16.45 -10.53 -3.90
CA ARG A 71 -17.57 -10.21 -3.03
C ARG A 71 -17.77 -11.25 -1.93
N VAL A 72 -17.67 -12.54 -2.26
CA VAL A 72 -17.75 -13.65 -1.28
C VAL A 72 -16.60 -13.57 -0.27
N GLU A 73 -15.41 -13.18 -0.72
CA GLU A 73 -14.24 -12.97 0.13
C GLU A 73 -14.27 -11.64 0.92
N GLY A 74 -15.27 -10.78 0.70
CA GLY A 74 -15.34 -9.46 1.33
C GLY A 74 -14.26 -8.50 0.83
N LEU A 75 -13.83 -8.67 -0.41
CA LEU A 75 -12.81 -7.86 -1.06
C LEU A 75 -13.47 -6.90 -2.05
N HIS A 76 -13.09 -5.63 -1.99
CA HIS A 76 -13.57 -4.58 -2.89
C HIS A 76 -12.38 -3.94 -3.61
N LEU A 77 -12.38 -4.01 -4.95
CA LEU A 77 -11.31 -3.47 -5.77
C LEU A 77 -11.73 -2.13 -6.36
N LEU A 78 -10.93 -1.10 -6.14
CA LEU A 78 -11.09 0.20 -6.79
C LEU A 78 -9.92 0.43 -7.74
N ARG A 79 -10.20 0.98 -8.92
CA ARG A 79 -9.21 1.28 -9.95
C ARG A 79 -9.02 2.78 -10.08
N PHE A 80 -7.90 3.28 -9.60
CA PHE A 80 -7.54 4.69 -9.63
C PHE A 80 -6.93 5.08 -10.98
N HIS A 81 -7.05 6.35 -11.35
CA HIS A 81 -6.37 6.90 -12.51
C HIS A 81 -4.88 7.19 -12.24
N LYS A 82 -4.51 7.34 -10.95
CA LYS A 82 -3.13 7.59 -10.51
C LYS A 82 -2.73 6.60 -9.41
N THR A 83 -1.52 6.07 -9.51
CA THR A 83 -0.93 5.15 -8.52
C THR A 83 -0.79 5.79 -7.14
N ALA A 84 -0.38 7.06 -7.09
CA ALA A 84 -0.29 7.81 -5.83
C ALA A 84 -1.64 7.90 -5.11
N THR A 85 -2.74 8.07 -5.86
CA THR A 85 -4.09 8.12 -5.28
C THR A 85 -4.55 6.77 -4.74
N ALA A 86 -4.19 5.67 -5.42
CA ALA A 86 -4.46 4.31 -4.91
C ALA A 86 -3.76 4.09 -3.56
N ALA A 87 -2.47 4.46 -3.45
CA ALA A 87 -1.72 4.36 -2.21
C ALA A 87 -2.27 5.27 -1.10
N GLN A 88 -2.75 6.47 -1.46
CA GLN A 88 -3.37 7.39 -0.52
C GLN A 88 -4.71 6.85 0.00
N ALA A 89 -5.55 6.32 -0.89
CA ALA A 89 -6.84 5.75 -0.55
C ALA A 89 -6.71 4.57 0.43
N THR A 90 -5.73 3.69 0.22
CA THR A 90 -5.41 2.58 1.15
C THR A 90 -5.05 3.12 2.53
N GLN A 91 -4.14 4.09 2.62
CA GLN A 91 -3.71 4.67 3.90
C GLN A 91 -4.84 5.39 4.64
N ILE A 92 -5.69 6.12 3.92
CA ILE A 92 -6.87 6.78 4.49
C ILE A 92 -7.79 5.73 5.12
N TRP A 93 -8.07 4.65 4.39
CA TRP A 93 -8.94 3.58 4.88
C TRP A 93 -8.34 2.85 6.09
N GLU A 94 -7.05 2.52 6.07
CA GLU A 94 -6.34 1.91 7.20
C GLU A 94 -6.36 2.81 8.46
N LYS A 95 -6.16 4.12 8.28
CA LYS A 95 -6.27 5.09 9.37
C LYS A 95 -7.68 5.15 9.95
N HIS A 96 -8.71 5.18 9.09
CA HIS A 96 -10.12 5.19 9.50
C HIS A 96 -10.48 3.93 10.29
N THR A 97 -10.14 2.75 9.77
CA THR A 97 -10.40 1.47 10.46
C THR A 97 -9.65 1.35 11.78
N THR A 98 -8.41 1.82 11.86
CA THR A 98 -7.63 1.84 13.12
C THR A 98 -8.26 2.77 14.15
N ALA A 99 -8.74 3.95 13.74
CA ALA A 99 -9.43 4.88 14.64
C ALA A 99 -10.76 4.28 15.13
N ARG A 100 -11.43 3.50 14.29
CA ARG A 100 -12.68 2.82 14.63
C ARG A 100 -12.50 1.66 15.61
N SER A 101 -11.46 0.85 15.45
CA SER A 101 -11.17 -0.28 16.36
C SER A 101 -10.80 0.13 17.78
N HIS A 102 -10.43 1.41 17.99
CA HIS A 102 -10.17 1.99 19.31
C HIS A 102 -11.41 2.59 19.98
N ARG A 103 -12.60 2.47 19.38
CA ARG A 103 -13.85 3.04 19.86
C ARG A 103 -14.78 1.94 20.39
#